data_AF-X1J5R2-F1
#
_entry.id   AF-X1J5R2-F1
#
_cell.length_a   1.000
_cell.length_b   1.000
_cell.length_c   1.000
_cell.angle_alpha   90.00
_cell.angle_beta   90.00
_cell.angle_gamma   90.00
#
_symmetry.space_group_name_H-M   'P 1'
#
loop_
_entity.id
_entity.type
_entity.pdbx_description
1 polymer ?
#
loop_
_entity_poly.entity_id
_entity_poly.type
_entity_poly.pdbx_seq_one_letter_code
_entity_poly.pdbx_strand_id
1 'polypeptide(L)'
;EQCLALHSQQQTLQQQDVLAAQSLQKAQAQFDTALQASVFDDQQAFLAALMDEQTLTQLEQLKQNLENQRRQAQTLVTQTAETLAQHQQHRPDDGLALTVTVEQIQQELAQTHQKLRENTTSQGEIRQQLKQDADNRQQQQTLMQQIAQMTQQVEDWGYLNSLIGSKEGDKFRKFAQGLTLDNLVHLANQQLTRLHGRYLLQRKASEALEVEVVDTWQADAVRDTRTLSGGESFLVSLALALALSDLVSHKTRIDSLFLDE
;
A
#
# COMPACT_ATOMS: atom_id res chain seq x y z
N GLU A 1 -65.73 -89.01 70.59
CA GLU A 1 -65.28 -87.76 69.97
C GLU A 1 -65.00 -87.87 68.46
N GLN A 2 -64.33 -88.92 67.97
CA GLN A 2 -64.04 -89.10 66.53
C GLN A 2 -65.26 -89.15 65.60
N CYS A 3 -66.40 -89.75 66.00
CA CYS A 3 -67.62 -89.74 65.17
C CYS A 3 -68.26 -88.35 64.97
N LEU A 4 -68.17 -87.46 65.97
CA LEU A 4 -68.76 -86.12 65.89
C LEU A 4 -67.94 -85.20 64.96
N ALA A 5 -66.60 -85.33 64.99
CA ALA A 5 -65.71 -84.61 64.08
C ALA A 5 -65.94 -85.03 62.61
N LEU A 6 -66.04 -86.33 62.32
CA LEU A 6 -66.33 -86.85 60.98
C LEU A 6 -67.70 -86.39 60.45
N HIS A 7 -68.72 -86.31 61.31
CA HIS A 7 -70.04 -85.81 60.91
C HIS A 7 -70.02 -84.31 60.55
N SER A 8 -69.32 -83.48 61.33
CA SER A 8 -69.16 -82.05 61.01
C SER A 8 -68.38 -81.81 59.71
N GLN A 9 -67.39 -82.66 59.43
CA GLN A 9 -66.60 -82.59 58.20
C GLN A 9 -67.43 -83.02 56.98
N GLN A 10 -68.24 -84.06 57.11
CA GLN A 10 -69.19 -84.47 56.09
C GLN A 10 -70.21 -83.36 55.77
N GLN A 11 -70.73 -82.69 56.80
CA GLN A 11 -71.70 -81.60 56.63
C GLN A 11 -71.06 -80.36 55.97
N THR A 12 -69.81 -80.06 56.30
CA THR A 12 -69.06 -78.96 55.67
C THR A 12 -68.77 -79.26 54.19
N LEU A 13 -68.36 -80.50 53.86
CA LEU A 13 -68.15 -80.91 52.47
C LEU A 13 -69.45 -80.89 51.66
N GLN A 14 -70.57 -81.35 52.24
CA GLN A 14 -71.88 -81.26 51.59
C GLN A 14 -72.29 -79.80 51.34
N GLN A 15 -72.01 -78.90 52.28
CA GLN A 15 -72.31 -77.48 52.09
C GLN A 15 -71.41 -76.84 51.02
N GLN A 16 -70.12 -77.24 50.94
CA GLN A 16 -69.22 -76.81 49.87
C GLN A 16 -69.65 -77.34 48.50
N ASP A 17 -70.09 -78.60 48.41
CA ASP A 17 -70.62 -79.17 47.16
C ASP A 17 -71.87 -78.43 46.69
N VAL A 18 -72.79 -78.10 47.62
CA VAL A 18 -73.98 -77.31 47.29
C VAL A 18 -73.61 -75.92 46.80
N LEU A 19 -72.66 -75.24 47.45
CA LEU A 19 -72.20 -73.91 47.03
C LEU A 19 -71.46 -73.94 45.69
N ALA A 20 -70.64 -74.97 45.45
CA ALA A 20 -69.95 -75.17 44.18
C ALA A 20 -70.93 -75.50 43.04
N ALA A 21 -71.96 -76.30 43.31
CA ALA A 21 -73.01 -76.59 42.34
C ALA A 21 -73.81 -75.32 41.99
N GLN A 22 -74.12 -74.48 42.97
CA GLN A 22 -74.80 -73.20 42.74
C GLN A 22 -73.93 -72.21 41.96
N SER A 23 -72.63 -72.12 42.27
CA SER A 23 -71.72 -71.23 41.55
C SER A 23 -71.52 -71.68 40.10
N LEU A 24 -71.40 -73.00 39.87
CA LEU A 24 -71.37 -73.59 38.53
C LEU A 24 -72.64 -73.26 37.75
N GLN A 25 -73.82 -73.48 38.34
CA GLN A 25 -75.10 -73.20 37.68
C GLN A 25 -75.25 -71.72 37.31
N LYS A 26 -74.81 -70.81 38.19
CA LYS A 26 -74.82 -69.38 37.92
C LYS A 26 -73.85 -68.99 36.81
N ALA A 27 -72.63 -69.52 36.82
CA ALA A 27 -71.62 -69.26 35.78
C ALA A 27 -72.07 -69.81 34.43
N GLN A 28 -72.70 -70.99 34.41
CA GLN A 28 -73.25 -71.60 33.20
C GLN A 28 -74.38 -70.75 32.61
N ALA A 29 -75.35 -70.34 33.44
CA ALA A 29 -76.43 -69.45 32.99
C ALA A 29 -75.91 -68.11 32.46
N GLN A 30 -74.87 -67.55 33.08
CA GLN A 30 -74.21 -66.33 32.61
C GLN A 30 -73.49 -66.53 31.27
N PHE A 31 -72.77 -67.65 31.12
CA PHE A 31 -72.10 -68.00 29.88
C PHE A 31 -73.10 -68.24 28.75
N ASP A 32 -74.17 -69.01 28.99
CA ASP A 32 -75.20 -69.29 27.99
C ASP A 32 -75.92 -68.02 27.53
N THR A 33 -76.23 -67.11 28.47
CA THR A 33 -76.82 -65.80 28.14
C THR A 33 -75.87 -64.95 27.28
N ALA A 34 -74.57 -64.94 27.62
CA ALA A 34 -73.57 -64.20 26.86
C ALA A 34 -73.33 -64.82 25.46
N LEU A 35 -73.38 -66.15 25.35
CA LEU A 35 -73.24 -66.88 24.10
C LEU A 35 -74.42 -66.59 23.17
N GLN A 36 -75.66 -66.61 23.67
CA GLN A 36 -76.86 -66.26 22.90
C GLN A 36 -76.84 -64.80 22.40
N ALA A 37 -76.21 -63.89 23.13
CA ALA A 37 -76.02 -62.50 22.71
C ALA A 37 -74.84 -62.32 21.75
N SER A 38 -74.02 -63.35 21.55
CA SER A 38 -72.85 -63.33 20.68
C SER A 38 -73.18 -63.73 19.25
N VAL A 39 -72.20 -63.63 18.36
CA VAL A 39 -72.31 -64.05 16.95
C VAL A 39 -72.08 -65.56 16.79
N PHE A 40 -71.77 -66.28 17.87
CA PHE A 40 -71.46 -67.71 17.84
C PHE A 40 -72.70 -68.55 18.16
N ASP A 41 -72.96 -69.54 17.30
CA ASP A 41 -74.11 -70.43 17.45
C ASP A 41 -73.97 -71.39 18.66
N ASP A 42 -72.73 -71.78 19.01
CA ASP A 42 -72.45 -72.66 20.14
C ASP A 42 -71.07 -72.41 20.80
N GLN A 43 -70.84 -73.02 21.97
CA GLN A 43 -69.59 -72.90 22.72
C GLN A 43 -68.38 -73.41 21.92
N GLN A 44 -68.57 -74.42 21.06
CA GLN A 44 -67.49 -75.01 20.29
C GLN A 44 -67.03 -74.08 19.16
N ALA A 45 -67.97 -73.37 18.52
CA ALA A 45 -67.72 -72.32 17.55
C ALA A 45 -67.00 -71.12 18.20
N PHE A 46 -67.39 -70.74 19.42
CA PHE A 46 -66.68 -69.71 20.19
C PHE A 46 -65.22 -70.11 20.48
N LEU A 47 -65.00 -71.32 21.02
CA LEU A 47 -63.67 -71.80 21.33
C LEU A 47 -62.80 -72.01 20.08
N ALA A 48 -63.40 -72.43 18.96
CA ALA A 48 -62.70 -72.56 17.67
C ALA A 48 -62.34 -71.20 17.05
N ALA A 49 -63.11 -70.15 17.34
CA ALA A 49 -62.82 -68.77 16.92
C ALA A 49 -61.83 -68.06 17.86
N LEU A 50 -61.51 -68.65 19.00
CA LEU A 50 -60.53 -68.09 19.93
C LEU A 50 -59.14 -68.17 19.28
N MET A 51 -58.64 -67.02 18.85
CA MET A 51 -57.31 -66.92 18.26
C MET A 51 -56.27 -67.20 19.34
N ASP A 52 -55.24 -67.98 18.98
CA ASP A 52 -54.16 -68.27 19.90
C ASP A 52 -53.32 -67.00 20.17
N GLU A 53 -52.75 -66.93 21.37
CA GLU A 53 -51.99 -65.75 21.81
C GLU A 53 -50.73 -65.53 20.93
N GLN A 54 -50.20 -66.59 20.32
CA GLN A 54 -49.03 -66.50 19.44
C GLN A 54 -49.40 -65.89 18.08
N THR A 55 -50.53 -66.24 17.47
CA THR A 55 -50.99 -65.59 16.22
C THR A 55 -51.41 -64.15 16.47
N LEU A 56 -52.07 -63.84 17.59
CA LEU A 56 -52.43 -62.47 17.92
C LEU A 56 -51.19 -61.57 18.03
N THR A 57 -50.17 -62.01 18.77
CA THR A 57 -48.91 -61.26 18.91
C THR A 57 -48.14 -61.13 17.59
N GLN A 58 -48.13 -62.17 16.75
CA GLN A 58 -47.52 -62.10 15.41
C GLN A 58 -48.25 -61.11 14.50
N LEU A 59 -49.58 -61.09 14.50
CA LEU A 59 -50.38 -60.16 13.71
C LEU A 59 -50.23 -58.72 14.19
N GLU A 60 -50.14 -58.49 15.50
CA GLU A 60 -49.85 -57.17 16.06
C GLU A 60 -48.46 -56.68 15.66
N GLN A 61 -47.44 -57.55 15.74
CA GLN A 61 -46.09 -57.22 15.26
C GLN A 61 -46.06 -56.91 13.76
N LEU A 62 -46.78 -57.70 12.95
CA LEU A 62 -46.87 -57.48 11.51
C LEU A 62 -47.55 -56.14 11.19
N LYS A 63 -48.67 -55.84 11.86
CA LYS A 63 -49.37 -54.56 11.73
C LYS A 63 -48.44 -53.40 12.08
N GLN A 64 -47.76 -53.48 13.22
CA GLN A 64 -46.84 -52.44 13.67
C GLN A 64 -45.70 -52.22 12.67
N ASN A 65 -45.16 -53.30 12.09
CA ASN A 65 -44.12 -53.23 11.07
C ASN A 65 -44.63 -52.55 9.80
N LEU A 66 -45.79 -52.95 9.28
CA LEU A 66 -46.39 -52.35 8.10
C LEU A 66 -46.75 -50.87 8.31
N GLU A 67 -47.24 -50.49 9.49
CA GLU A 67 -47.51 -49.09 9.83
C GLU A 67 -46.22 -48.26 9.90
N ASN A 68 -45.13 -48.83 10.43
CA ASN A 68 -43.82 -48.19 10.44
C ASN A 68 -43.28 -48.00 9.02
N GLN A 69 -43.33 -49.04 8.19
CA GLN A 69 -42.91 -48.98 6.79
C GLN A 69 -43.71 -47.94 6.00
N ARG A 70 -45.03 -47.90 6.20
CA ARG A 70 -45.90 -46.91 5.53
C ARG A 70 -45.53 -45.48 5.94
N ARG A 71 -45.28 -45.24 7.23
CA ARG A 71 -44.85 -43.92 7.72
C ARG A 71 -43.50 -43.52 7.13
N GLN A 72 -42.53 -44.43 7.10
CA GLN A 72 -41.22 -44.18 6.49
C GLN A 72 -41.34 -43.81 5.01
N ALA A 73 -42.13 -44.58 4.25
CA ALA A 73 -42.37 -44.30 2.84
C ALA A 73 -43.04 -42.93 2.61
N GLN A 74 -44.03 -42.57 3.42
CA GLN A 74 -44.69 -41.26 3.34
C GLN A 74 -43.73 -40.10 3.65
N THR A 75 -42.90 -40.25 4.69
CA THR A 75 -41.88 -39.25 5.00
C THR A 75 -40.89 -39.07 3.85
N LEU A 76 -40.41 -40.18 3.27
CA LEU A 76 -39.47 -40.13 2.15
C LEU A 76 -40.07 -39.44 0.91
N VAL A 77 -41.33 -39.75 0.56
CA VAL A 77 -42.03 -39.10 -0.56
C VAL A 77 -42.17 -37.60 -0.32
N THR A 78 -42.49 -37.20 0.91
CA THR A 78 -42.62 -35.77 1.26
C THR A 78 -41.28 -35.05 1.17
N GLN A 79 -40.22 -35.62 1.75
CA GLN A 79 -38.87 -35.04 1.71
C GLN A 79 -38.31 -34.93 0.29
N THR A 80 -38.51 -35.95 -0.53
CA THR A 80 -38.05 -35.95 -1.94
C THR A 80 -38.81 -34.93 -2.78
N ALA A 81 -40.11 -34.78 -2.57
CA ALA A 81 -40.92 -33.76 -3.23
C ALA A 81 -40.47 -32.34 -2.82
N GLU A 82 -40.22 -32.10 -1.53
CA GLU A 82 -39.70 -30.82 -1.03
C GLU A 82 -38.31 -30.52 -1.61
N THR A 83 -37.41 -31.50 -1.63
CA THR A 83 -36.06 -31.36 -2.19
C THR A 83 -36.12 -31.05 -3.69
N LEU A 84 -37.00 -31.72 -4.43
CA LEU A 84 -37.20 -31.46 -5.85
C LEU A 84 -37.74 -30.05 -6.11
N ALA A 85 -38.72 -29.61 -5.31
CA ALA A 85 -39.28 -28.26 -5.40
C ALA A 85 -38.22 -27.19 -5.10
N GLN A 86 -37.42 -27.39 -4.04
CA GLN A 86 -36.29 -26.49 -3.74
C GLN A 86 -35.28 -26.44 -4.88
N HIS A 87 -34.91 -27.59 -5.45
CA HIS A 87 -33.99 -27.64 -6.59
C HIS A 87 -34.55 -26.94 -7.84
N GLN A 88 -35.85 -27.03 -8.08
CA GLN A 88 -36.51 -26.33 -9.19
C GLN A 88 -36.59 -24.82 -8.95
N GLN A 89 -36.84 -24.37 -7.71
CA GLN A 89 -36.87 -22.95 -7.37
C GLN A 89 -35.50 -22.27 -7.39
N HIS A 90 -34.44 -22.99 -6.98
CA HIS A 90 -33.07 -22.49 -7.02
C HIS A 90 -32.37 -22.76 -8.35
N ARG A 91 -33.14 -23.17 -9.37
CA ARG A 91 -32.62 -23.31 -10.72
C ARG A 91 -32.21 -21.92 -11.22
N PRO A 92 -30.97 -21.70 -11.66
CA PRO A 92 -30.57 -20.44 -12.27
C PRO A 92 -31.45 -20.17 -13.51
N ASP A 93 -32.11 -19.01 -13.55
CA ASP A 93 -33.01 -18.60 -14.65
C ASP A 93 -32.27 -18.35 -15.97
N ASP A 94 -30.96 -18.09 -15.92
CA ASP A 94 -30.19 -17.64 -17.07
C ASP A 94 -29.05 -18.62 -17.42
N GLY A 95 -29.22 -19.36 -18.52
CA GLY A 95 -28.10 -19.78 -19.38
C GLY A 95 -27.78 -21.27 -19.49
N LEU A 96 -28.15 -22.11 -18.52
CA LEU A 96 -27.90 -23.56 -18.61
C LEU A 96 -29.11 -24.25 -19.25
N ALA A 97 -29.17 -24.19 -20.59
CA ALA A 97 -30.09 -25.04 -21.35
C ALA A 97 -29.86 -26.51 -20.93
N LEU A 98 -30.94 -27.29 -20.80
CA LEU A 98 -30.88 -28.73 -20.46
C LEU A 98 -30.05 -29.56 -21.47
N THR A 99 -29.62 -28.94 -22.57
CA THR A 99 -28.74 -29.48 -23.60
C THR A 99 -27.25 -29.27 -23.34
N VAL A 100 -26.86 -28.47 -22.32
CA VAL A 100 -25.45 -28.23 -22.01
C VAL A 100 -24.90 -29.42 -21.23
N THR A 101 -23.90 -30.09 -21.79
CA THR A 101 -23.26 -31.22 -21.13
C THR A 101 -22.29 -30.74 -20.06
N VAL A 102 -22.03 -31.59 -19.06
CA VAL A 102 -21.03 -31.33 -18.01
C VAL A 102 -19.66 -30.99 -18.63
N GLU A 103 -19.33 -31.62 -19.76
CA GLU A 103 -18.09 -31.36 -20.51
C GLU A 103 -18.01 -29.94 -21.06
N GLN A 104 -19.13 -29.38 -21.56
CA GLN A 104 -19.17 -27.99 -22.04
C GLN A 104 -18.97 -26.99 -20.89
N ILE A 105 -19.57 -27.24 -19.73
CA ILE A 105 -19.37 -26.42 -18.53
C ILE A 105 -17.91 -26.48 -18.06
N GLN A 106 -17.31 -27.68 -18.07
CA GLN A 106 -15.90 -27.86 -17.70
C GLN A 106 -14.97 -27.12 -18.67
N GLN A 107 -15.26 -27.15 -19.97
CA GLN A 107 -14.51 -26.40 -20.97
C GLN A 107 -14.63 -24.88 -20.75
N GLU A 108 -15.83 -24.38 -20.52
CA GLU A 108 -16.08 -22.95 -20.32
C GLU A 108 -15.43 -22.43 -19.01
N LEU A 109 -15.48 -23.26 -17.95
CA LEU A 109 -14.80 -22.98 -16.69
C LEU A 109 -13.27 -22.97 -16.88
N ALA A 110 -12.71 -23.94 -17.61
CA ALA A 110 -11.29 -23.98 -17.93
C ALA A 110 -10.84 -22.74 -18.73
N GLN A 111 -11.62 -22.33 -19.74
CA GLN A 111 -11.36 -21.11 -20.51
C GLN A 111 -11.43 -19.86 -19.63
N THR A 112 -12.42 -19.78 -18.74
CA THR A 112 -12.58 -18.65 -17.82
C THR A 112 -11.42 -18.58 -16.83
N HIS A 113 -10.99 -19.72 -16.27
CA HIS A 113 -9.80 -19.80 -15.42
C HIS A 113 -8.53 -19.38 -16.15
N GLN A 114 -8.38 -19.77 -17.42
CA GLN A 114 -7.25 -19.34 -18.24
C GLN A 114 -7.25 -17.82 -18.43
N LYS A 115 -8.39 -17.24 -18.83
CA LYS A 115 -8.55 -15.77 -18.98
C LYS A 115 -8.26 -15.04 -17.67
N LEU A 116 -8.72 -15.57 -16.54
CA LEU A 116 -8.46 -15.01 -15.21
C LEU A 116 -6.96 -15.00 -14.90
N ARG A 117 -6.26 -16.10 -15.19
CA ARG A 117 -4.82 -16.23 -14.95
C ARG A 117 -4.02 -15.27 -15.83
N GLU A 118 -4.36 -15.17 -17.11
CA GLU A 118 -3.75 -14.23 -18.05
C GLU A 118 -3.96 -12.79 -17.58
N ASN A 119 -5.18 -12.41 -17.22
CA ASN A 119 -5.49 -11.08 -16.70
C ASN A 119 -4.71 -10.77 -15.42
N THR A 120 -4.64 -11.71 -14.48
CA THR A 120 -3.89 -11.54 -13.22
C THR A 120 -2.41 -11.31 -13.50
N THR A 121 -1.84 -12.03 -14.47
CA THR A 121 -0.44 -11.90 -14.88
C THR A 121 -0.20 -10.51 -15.49
N SER A 122 -1.03 -10.09 -16.45
CA SER A 122 -0.93 -8.76 -17.06
C SER A 122 -1.12 -7.63 -16.04
N GLN A 123 -2.02 -7.78 -15.06
CA GLN A 123 -2.15 -6.80 -13.99
C GLN A 123 -0.89 -6.71 -13.11
N GLY A 124 -0.21 -7.83 -12.88
CA GLY A 124 1.07 -7.86 -12.18
C GLY A 124 2.16 -7.11 -12.94
N GLU A 125 2.30 -7.40 -14.23
CA GLU A 125 3.27 -6.75 -15.12
C GLU A 125 3.04 -5.24 -15.20
N ILE A 126 1.79 -4.81 -15.42
CA ILE A 126 1.43 -3.39 -15.48
C ILE A 126 1.74 -2.69 -14.15
N ARG A 127 1.42 -3.33 -13.01
CA ARG A 127 1.74 -2.77 -11.69
C ARG A 127 3.24 -2.60 -11.48
N GLN A 128 4.04 -3.57 -11.92
CA GLN A 128 5.50 -3.48 -11.84
C GLN A 128 6.04 -2.35 -12.72
N GLN A 129 5.55 -2.23 -13.95
CA GLN A 129 5.94 -1.14 -14.86
C GLN A 129 5.60 0.23 -14.29
N LEU A 130 4.39 0.41 -13.74
CA LEU A 130 3.97 1.66 -13.12
C LEU A 130 4.84 2.04 -11.91
N LYS A 131 5.19 1.06 -11.08
CA LYS A 131 6.09 1.28 -9.95
C LYS A 131 7.48 1.70 -10.43
N GLN A 132 8.03 1.00 -11.40
CA GLN A 132 9.36 1.29 -11.93
C GLN A 132 9.42 2.66 -12.62
N ASP A 133 8.36 3.06 -13.33
CA ASP A 133 8.25 4.40 -13.90
C ASP A 133 8.18 5.47 -12.79
N ALA A 134 7.38 5.26 -11.74
CA ALA A 134 7.33 6.19 -10.61
C ALA A 134 8.70 6.36 -9.93
N ASP A 135 9.41 5.26 -9.69
CA ASP A 135 10.75 5.27 -9.10
C ASP A 135 11.75 6.01 -10.02
N ASN A 136 11.70 5.75 -11.34
CA ASN A 136 12.54 6.43 -12.32
C ASN A 136 12.26 7.93 -12.39
N ARG A 137 10.97 8.35 -12.36
CA ARG A 137 10.59 9.77 -12.32
C ARG A 137 11.15 10.47 -11.09
N GLN A 138 11.09 9.83 -9.94
CA GLN A 138 11.63 10.39 -8.70
C GLN A 138 13.16 10.54 -8.77
N GLN A 139 13.86 9.52 -9.29
CA GLN A 139 15.31 9.58 -9.49
C GLN A 139 15.70 10.68 -10.49
N GLN A 140 14.97 10.78 -11.60
CA GLN A 140 15.19 11.82 -12.61
C GLN A 140 15.01 13.21 -12.01
N GLN A 141 13.95 13.44 -11.24
CA GLN A 141 13.73 14.73 -10.58
C GLN A 141 14.88 15.09 -9.64
N THR A 142 15.36 14.12 -8.87
CA THR A 142 16.50 14.31 -7.95
C THR A 142 17.78 14.66 -8.73
N LEU A 143 18.06 13.94 -9.81
CA LEU A 143 19.21 14.22 -10.68
C LEU A 143 19.12 15.60 -11.33
N MET A 144 17.94 16.02 -11.80
CA MET A 144 17.76 17.35 -12.38
C MET A 144 18.00 18.46 -11.36
N GLN A 145 17.59 18.28 -10.11
CA GLN A 145 17.92 19.22 -9.03
C GLN A 145 19.42 19.29 -8.76
N GLN A 146 20.10 18.14 -8.73
CA GLN A 146 21.56 18.10 -8.56
C GLN A 146 22.29 18.77 -9.73
N ILE A 147 21.86 18.52 -10.96
CA ILE A 147 22.41 19.18 -12.15
C ILE A 147 22.25 20.68 -12.03
N ALA A 148 21.05 21.18 -11.70
CA ALA A 148 20.82 22.62 -11.54
C ALA A 148 21.75 23.26 -10.49
N GLN A 149 21.93 22.60 -9.34
CA GLN A 149 22.84 23.07 -8.29
C GLN A 149 24.31 23.09 -8.76
N MET A 150 24.75 22.04 -9.45
CA MET A 150 26.12 21.94 -9.96
C MET A 150 26.37 22.94 -11.09
N THR A 151 25.38 23.17 -11.96
CA THR A 151 25.46 24.19 -13.01
C THR A 151 25.66 25.57 -12.41
N GLN A 152 24.89 25.92 -11.38
CA GLN A 152 25.06 27.20 -10.69
C GLN A 152 26.48 27.35 -10.10
N GLN A 153 27.00 26.30 -9.45
CA GLN A 153 28.37 26.33 -8.92
C GLN A 153 29.40 26.51 -10.04
N VAL A 154 29.24 25.82 -11.16
CA VAL A 154 30.14 25.96 -12.32
C VAL A 154 30.08 27.35 -12.91
N GLU A 155 28.90 27.98 -12.98
CA GLU A 155 28.74 29.36 -13.42
C GLU A 155 29.45 30.34 -12.49
N ASP A 156 29.28 30.20 -11.17
CA ASP A 156 29.94 31.03 -10.16
C ASP A 156 31.47 30.92 -10.26
N TRP A 157 31.99 29.69 -10.33
CA TRP A 157 33.42 29.43 -10.49
C TRP A 157 33.94 29.93 -11.85
N GLY A 158 33.15 29.78 -12.91
CA GLY A 158 33.46 30.27 -14.24
C GLY A 158 33.56 31.79 -14.27
N TYR A 159 32.64 32.49 -13.61
CA TYR A 159 32.66 33.94 -13.47
C TYR A 159 33.90 34.41 -12.69
N LEU A 160 34.18 33.83 -11.53
CA LEU A 160 35.39 34.13 -10.76
C LEU A 160 36.67 33.87 -11.58
N ASN A 161 36.71 32.75 -12.31
CA ASN A 161 37.84 32.42 -13.16
C ASN A 161 38.00 33.42 -14.33
N SER A 162 36.91 33.97 -14.86
CA SER A 162 36.97 35.01 -15.89
C SER A 162 37.57 36.31 -15.35
N LEU A 163 37.20 36.70 -14.13
CA LEU A 163 37.63 37.95 -13.50
C LEU A 163 39.09 37.92 -13.06
N ILE A 164 39.47 36.86 -12.33
CA ILE A 164 40.77 36.80 -11.62
C ILE A 164 41.49 35.48 -11.81
N GLY A 165 40.88 34.53 -12.51
CA GLY A 165 41.42 33.20 -12.71
C GLY A 165 42.59 33.17 -13.68
N SER A 166 43.73 32.77 -13.15
CA SER A 166 44.85 32.30 -13.94
C SER A 166 45.66 31.27 -13.16
N LYS A 167 46.26 30.33 -13.89
CA LYS A 167 47.09 29.26 -13.31
C LYS A 167 48.28 29.82 -12.52
N GLU A 168 48.83 30.95 -12.97
CA GLU A 168 50.03 31.59 -12.40
C GLU A 168 49.68 32.72 -11.40
N GLY A 169 48.39 33.05 -11.24
CA GLY A 169 47.91 34.16 -10.41
C GLY A 169 48.21 35.55 -10.97
N ASP A 170 48.71 35.65 -12.20
CA ASP A 170 49.08 36.89 -12.87
C ASP A 170 47.89 37.85 -13.10
N LYS A 171 46.70 37.34 -13.43
CA LYS A 171 45.49 38.18 -13.60
C LYS A 171 45.09 38.89 -12.31
N PHE A 172 44.96 38.15 -11.22
CA PHE A 172 44.65 38.74 -9.91
C PHE A 172 45.73 39.74 -9.47
N ARG A 173 47.01 39.39 -9.67
CA ARG A 173 48.13 40.26 -9.36
C ARG A 173 48.07 41.57 -10.15
N LYS A 174 47.87 41.51 -11.47
CA LYS A 174 47.72 42.69 -12.34
C LYS A 174 46.52 43.54 -11.93
N PHE A 175 45.40 42.92 -11.56
CA PHE A 175 44.23 43.63 -11.06
C PHE A 175 44.52 44.39 -9.76
N ALA A 176 45.11 43.72 -8.75
CA ALA A 176 45.47 44.35 -7.48
C ALA A 176 46.54 45.45 -7.65
N GLN A 177 47.51 45.23 -8.54
CA GLN A 177 48.51 46.23 -8.92
C GLN A 177 47.87 47.42 -9.63
N GLY A 178 46.87 47.21 -10.50
CA GLY A 178 46.12 48.28 -11.14
C GLY A 178 45.43 49.21 -10.14
N LEU A 179 44.79 48.65 -9.11
CA LEU A 179 44.20 49.45 -8.01
C LEU A 179 45.25 50.25 -7.23
N THR A 180 46.43 49.65 -7.01
CA THR A 180 47.54 50.33 -6.34
C THR A 180 48.08 51.46 -7.21
N LEU A 181 48.18 51.24 -8.52
CA LEU A 181 48.58 52.25 -9.50
C LEU A 181 47.56 53.40 -9.57
N ASP A 182 46.26 53.13 -9.51
CA ASP A 182 45.23 54.17 -9.47
C ASP A 182 45.42 55.11 -8.27
N ASN A 183 45.69 54.54 -7.08
CA ASN A 183 45.98 55.34 -5.89
C ASN A 183 47.29 56.13 -6.03
N LEU A 184 48.33 55.52 -6.60
CA LEU A 184 49.60 56.16 -6.85
C LEU A 184 49.47 57.32 -7.85
N VAL A 185 48.71 57.14 -8.93
CA VAL A 185 48.41 58.19 -9.92
C VAL A 185 47.64 59.33 -9.26
N HIS A 186 46.68 59.03 -8.39
CA HIS A 186 45.96 60.05 -7.63
C HIS A 186 46.90 60.90 -6.77
N LEU A 187 47.77 60.26 -5.97
CA LEU A 187 48.76 60.95 -5.14
C LEU A 187 49.77 61.74 -6.00
N ALA A 188 50.23 61.16 -7.11
CA ALA A 188 51.15 61.82 -8.04
C ALA A 188 50.53 63.07 -8.66
N ASN A 189 49.25 63.04 -8.99
CA ASN A 189 48.52 64.22 -9.48
C ASN A 189 48.42 65.33 -8.44
N GLN A 190 48.27 65.00 -7.16
CA GLN A 190 48.33 66.00 -6.09
C GLN A 190 49.71 66.68 -6.06
N GLN A 191 50.80 65.92 -6.22
CA GLN A 191 52.15 66.48 -6.27
C GLN A 191 52.41 67.29 -7.55
N LEU A 192 51.98 66.79 -8.72
CA LEU A 192 52.10 67.53 -10.00
C LEU A 192 51.34 68.86 -9.97
N THR A 193 50.16 68.86 -9.36
CA THR A 193 49.36 70.09 -9.17
C THR A 193 50.12 71.11 -8.32
N ARG A 194 50.82 70.67 -7.27
CA ARG A 194 51.65 71.54 -6.43
C ARG A 194 52.91 72.03 -7.13
N LEU A 195 53.50 71.24 -8.02
CA LEU A 195 54.76 71.56 -8.70
C LEU A 195 54.58 72.50 -9.90
N HIS A 196 53.68 72.16 -10.83
CA HIS A 196 53.56 72.90 -12.10
C HIS A 196 52.11 72.99 -12.64
N GLY A 197 51.17 72.14 -12.19
CA GLY A 197 49.74 72.25 -12.48
C GLY A 197 49.29 72.05 -13.94
N ARG A 198 50.22 71.90 -14.89
CA ARG A 198 49.93 71.72 -16.33
C ARG A 198 49.62 70.26 -16.70
N TYR A 199 50.31 69.32 -16.07
CA TYR A 199 50.25 67.91 -16.43
C TYR A 199 49.47 67.12 -15.39
N LEU A 200 48.61 66.23 -15.86
CA LEU A 200 47.96 65.20 -15.05
C LEU A 200 48.35 63.82 -15.58
N LEU A 201 48.36 62.84 -14.70
CA LEU A 201 48.54 61.43 -15.01
C LEU A 201 47.19 60.72 -14.98
N GLN A 202 46.99 59.81 -15.91
CA GLN A 202 45.85 58.91 -15.91
C GLN A 202 46.29 57.50 -16.26
N ARG A 203 45.61 56.49 -15.71
CA ARG A 203 45.88 55.10 -16.10
C ARG A 203 45.24 54.81 -17.46
N LYS A 204 45.98 54.14 -18.33
CA LYS A 204 45.48 53.69 -19.63
C LYS A 204 44.36 52.67 -19.44
N ALA A 205 43.24 52.83 -20.15
CA ALA A 205 42.09 51.93 -20.02
C ALA A 205 42.34 50.54 -20.60
N SER A 206 43.19 50.44 -21.63
CA SER A 206 43.47 49.19 -22.35
C SER A 206 44.54 48.31 -21.68
N GLU A 207 45.39 48.89 -20.81
CA GLU A 207 46.52 48.19 -20.19
C GLU A 207 46.57 48.50 -18.70
N ALA A 208 46.43 47.45 -17.87
CA ALA A 208 46.20 47.58 -16.44
C ALA A 208 47.34 48.28 -15.65
N LEU A 209 48.53 48.43 -16.23
CA LEU A 209 49.73 48.93 -15.55
C LEU A 209 50.46 50.06 -16.32
N GLU A 210 49.83 50.66 -17.32
CA GLU A 210 50.41 51.79 -18.06
C GLU A 210 49.76 53.12 -17.64
N VAL A 211 50.56 54.19 -17.69
CA VAL A 211 50.14 55.56 -17.37
C VAL A 211 50.34 56.44 -18.60
N GLU A 212 49.41 57.37 -18.80
CA GLU A 212 49.44 58.39 -19.83
C GLU A 212 49.45 59.78 -19.18
N VAL A 213 49.94 60.77 -19.91
CA VAL A 213 49.97 62.16 -19.47
C VAL A 213 48.89 62.95 -20.21
N VAL A 214 48.10 63.70 -19.46
CA VAL A 214 47.11 64.66 -19.96
C VAL A 214 47.71 66.06 -19.85
N ASP A 215 47.88 66.73 -20.98
CA ASP A 215 48.32 68.13 -21.03
C ASP A 215 47.11 69.06 -21.01
N THR A 216 46.84 69.65 -19.83
CA THR A 216 45.69 70.53 -19.62
C THR A 216 45.78 71.84 -20.41
N TRP A 217 46.97 72.23 -20.88
CA TRP A 217 47.17 73.43 -21.68
C TRP A 217 47.03 73.18 -23.19
N GLN A 218 46.95 71.91 -23.59
CA GLN A 218 46.71 71.49 -24.97
C GLN A 218 45.32 70.84 -25.12
N ALA A 219 44.29 71.48 -24.57
CA ALA A 219 42.91 70.99 -24.63
C ALA A 219 42.77 69.52 -24.17
N ASP A 220 43.41 69.19 -23.04
CA ASP A 220 43.44 67.85 -22.44
C ASP A 220 43.97 66.76 -23.39
N ALA A 221 44.96 67.10 -24.21
CA ALA A 221 45.61 66.14 -25.09
C ALA A 221 46.26 65.01 -24.29
N VAL A 222 45.87 63.77 -24.60
CA VAL A 222 46.43 62.55 -24.01
C VAL A 222 47.67 62.14 -24.79
N ARG A 223 48.80 62.00 -24.09
CA ARG A 223 50.10 61.66 -24.66
C ARG A 223 50.68 60.45 -23.96
N ASP A 224 51.30 59.58 -24.75
CA ASP A 224 52.10 58.48 -24.23
C ASP A 224 53.34 59.04 -23.51
N THR A 225 53.68 58.47 -22.36
CA THR A 225 54.84 58.86 -21.56
C THR A 225 56.16 58.80 -22.35
N ARG A 226 56.22 57.99 -23.40
CA ARG A 226 57.37 57.89 -24.32
C ARG A 226 57.60 59.15 -25.18
N THR A 227 56.60 60.04 -25.29
CA THR A 227 56.66 61.22 -26.16
C THR A 227 56.99 62.53 -25.44
N LEU A 228 57.30 62.44 -24.14
CA LEU A 228 57.63 63.57 -23.28
C LEU A 228 59.06 64.07 -23.52
N SER A 229 59.26 65.38 -23.43
CA SER A 229 60.59 65.99 -23.42
C SER A 229 61.33 65.70 -22.10
N GLY A 230 62.66 65.88 -22.07
CA GLY A 230 63.48 65.56 -20.89
C GLY A 230 63.03 66.25 -19.60
N GLY A 231 62.57 67.51 -19.67
CA GLY A 231 62.04 68.25 -18.52
C GLY A 231 60.65 67.77 -18.07
N GLU A 232 59.80 67.34 -19.00
CA GLU A 232 58.48 66.79 -18.69
C GLU A 232 58.59 65.42 -18.01
N SER A 233 59.47 64.56 -18.52
CA SER A 233 59.79 63.26 -17.93
C SER A 233 60.36 63.40 -16.52
N PHE A 234 61.19 64.41 -16.26
CA PHE A 234 61.73 64.70 -14.92
C PHE A 234 60.60 65.07 -13.93
N LEU A 235 59.71 65.99 -14.30
CA LEU A 235 58.59 66.40 -13.44
C LEU A 235 57.64 65.25 -13.12
N VAL A 236 57.30 64.44 -14.12
CA VAL A 236 56.45 63.25 -13.95
C VAL A 236 57.12 62.25 -13.01
N SER A 237 58.40 61.96 -13.22
CA SER A 237 59.14 60.98 -12.39
C SER A 237 59.32 61.45 -10.95
N LEU A 238 59.60 62.74 -10.73
CA LEU A 238 59.70 63.33 -9.39
C LEU A 238 58.37 63.26 -8.64
N ALA A 239 57.26 63.63 -9.28
CA ALA A 239 55.94 63.55 -8.67
C ALA A 239 55.53 62.11 -8.34
N LEU A 240 55.88 61.15 -9.21
CA LEU A 240 55.66 59.73 -8.99
C LEU A 240 56.49 59.20 -7.81
N ALA A 241 57.76 59.62 -7.69
CA ALA A 241 58.64 59.22 -6.58
C ALA A 241 58.14 59.76 -5.24
N LEU A 242 57.68 61.01 -5.19
CA LEU A 242 57.06 61.61 -4.01
C LEU A 242 55.77 60.89 -3.63
N ALA A 243 54.91 60.61 -4.61
CA ALA A 243 53.67 59.86 -4.39
C ALA A 243 53.91 58.42 -3.92
N LEU A 244 54.95 57.75 -4.43
CA LEU A 244 55.36 56.43 -3.97
C LEU A 244 55.86 56.49 -2.52
N SER A 245 56.63 57.53 -2.17
CA SER A 245 57.04 57.78 -0.78
C SER A 245 55.81 57.93 0.13
N ASP A 246 54.84 58.75 -0.27
CA ASP A 246 53.59 58.96 0.48
C ASP A 246 52.78 57.66 0.63
N LEU A 247 52.68 56.88 -0.46
CA LEU A 247 51.97 55.59 -0.49
C LEU A 247 52.56 54.57 0.49
N VAL A 248 53.89 54.52 0.61
CA VAL A 248 54.61 53.60 1.52
C VAL A 248 54.70 54.16 2.95
N SER A 249 54.76 55.50 3.09
CA SER A 249 54.95 56.19 4.37
C SER A 249 53.81 55.98 5.36
N HIS A 250 52.64 55.53 4.92
CA HIS A 250 51.53 55.18 5.82
C HIS A 250 51.81 53.99 6.75
N LYS A 251 52.82 53.15 6.46
CA LYS A 251 53.25 52.03 7.32
C LYS A 251 54.66 52.20 7.92
N THR A 252 55.53 52.98 7.31
CA THR A 252 56.92 53.17 7.75
C THR A 252 57.41 54.57 7.33
N ARG A 253 57.83 55.45 8.25
CA ARG A 253 58.39 56.77 7.87
C ARG A 253 59.65 56.59 7.01
N ILE A 254 59.66 57.20 5.82
CA ILE A 254 60.84 57.30 4.96
C ILE A 254 61.20 58.78 4.88
N ASP A 255 62.21 59.20 5.66
CA ASP A 255 62.60 60.62 5.81
C ASP A 255 63.76 61.02 4.86
N SER A 256 64.11 60.21 3.88
CA SER A 256 65.20 60.49 2.93
C SER A 256 64.81 60.15 1.49
N LEU A 257 64.95 61.12 0.59
CA LEU A 257 64.78 60.98 -0.86
C LEU A 257 66.12 61.28 -1.53
N PHE A 258 66.72 60.28 -2.17
CA PHE A 258 67.93 60.47 -2.97
C PHE A 258 67.55 60.78 -4.41
N LEU A 259 68.09 61.87 -4.94
CA LEU A 259 68.03 62.25 -6.35
C LEU A 259 69.47 62.21 -6.86
N ASP A 260 69.75 61.28 -7.77
CA ASP A 260 71.02 61.22 -8.50
C ASP A 260 70.71 61.63 -9.95
N GLU A 261 71.53 62.52 -10.51
CA GLU A 261 71.25 63.24 -11.76
C GLU A 261 71.62 62.44 -13.01
#